data_AF-A0A1A6GBR0-F1
#
_entry.id   AF-A0A1A6GBR0-F1
#
_cell.length_a   1.000
_cell.length_b   1.000
_cell.length_c   1.000
_cell.angle_alpha   90.00
_cell.angle_beta   90.00
_cell.angle_gamma   90.00
#
_symmetry.space_group_name_H-M   'P 1'
#
loop_
_entity.id
_entity.type
_entity.pdbx_description
1 polymer ?
#
loop_
_entity_poly.entity_id
_entity_poly.type
_entity_poly.pdbx_seq_one_letter_code
_entity_poly.pdbx_strand_id
1 'polypeptide(L)'
;MGLRKKNARNPPVLSHEFMVQNHADMVSCVGMFFVLGLMFEGTAEMSIVFLTLQHGVVVPAEELPSGSRTLYHYGVKDLATVFFYMLVAIIIHATIQEYVLDKISKRLQLTKGKQNKLNEAGQLSVFYIVSGIWGMIILTSENCLSDPTLLWRAPPHNMMTFQMKFFYISQLAYWFHSFPELYFQKVRKQDIPGQLIYIGLHLFHIGGAYLLCLNHLGLLLLMLHYAVELLSNVCSLLYFGDERYQKGLSLWPVVFISGRLVTLIVSVVTVGLHLAGSQTRNANALSGNVNVLAAKIAVLSSSCSIQVYITWTLTTVWLQRWLEDASLQAAGRRRRSRAKKSTENGVVIIVIINDN
;
A
#
# COMPACT_ATOMS: atom_id res chain seq x y z
N MET A 1 -39.60 -14.61 -32.92
CA MET A 1 -39.63 -13.41 -32.05
C MET A 1 -38.20 -13.00 -31.74
N GLY A 2 -37.78 -11.84 -32.26
CA GLY A 2 -36.38 -11.43 -32.28
C GLY A 2 -35.80 -11.15 -30.90
N LEU A 3 -34.61 -11.73 -30.64
CA LEU A 3 -33.72 -11.36 -29.56
C LEU A 3 -33.36 -9.88 -29.69
N ARG A 4 -33.96 -9.06 -28.82
CA ARG A 4 -33.69 -7.63 -28.69
C ARG A 4 -32.22 -7.44 -28.32
N LYS A 5 -31.41 -7.11 -29.33
CA LYS A 5 -30.06 -6.54 -29.22
C LYS A 5 -30.12 -5.39 -28.19
N LYS A 6 -29.51 -5.57 -27.01
CA LYS A 6 -29.29 -4.46 -26.05
C LYS A 6 -28.34 -3.48 -26.73
N ASN A 7 -28.90 -2.43 -27.31
CA ASN A 7 -28.14 -1.34 -27.93
C ASN A 7 -27.17 -0.72 -26.91
N ALA A 8 -25.92 -0.60 -27.33
CA ALA A 8 -24.89 0.24 -26.73
C ALA A 8 -25.22 1.72 -26.94
N ARG A 9 -26.34 2.20 -26.38
CA ARG A 9 -26.64 3.63 -26.28
C ARG A 9 -26.01 4.15 -25.00
N ASN A 10 -25.29 5.27 -25.10
CA ASN A 10 -24.76 6.01 -23.98
C ASN A 10 -25.83 6.11 -22.88
N PRO A 11 -25.47 5.82 -21.62
CA PRO A 11 -26.44 5.86 -20.53
C PRO A 11 -27.04 7.27 -20.41
N PRO A 12 -28.27 7.42 -19.90
CA PRO A 12 -28.90 8.72 -19.72
C PRO A 12 -27.98 9.66 -18.93
N VAL A 13 -27.92 10.93 -19.33
CA VAL A 13 -27.13 11.97 -18.65
C VAL A 13 -27.54 12.02 -17.17
N LEU A 14 -26.57 11.99 -16.25
CA LEU A 14 -26.74 11.88 -14.78
C LEU A 14 -27.31 10.54 -14.25
N SER A 15 -27.43 9.50 -15.07
CA SER A 15 -27.70 8.17 -14.53
C SER A 15 -26.50 7.64 -13.73
N HIS A 16 -26.76 6.69 -12.84
CA HIS A 16 -25.72 6.00 -12.08
C HIS A 16 -24.62 5.40 -12.97
N GLU A 17 -24.99 4.86 -14.13
CA GLU A 17 -24.02 4.30 -15.10
C GLU A 17 -23.19 5.38 -15.78
N PHE A 18 -23.78 6.54 -16.07
CA PHE A 18 -23.08 7.70 -16.62
C PHE A 18 -22.04 8.25 -15.65
N MET A 19 -22.40 8.40 -14.37
CA MET A 19 -21.48 8.90 -13.33
C MET A 19 -20.26 7.99 -13.16
N VAL A 20 -20.47 6.67 -13.11
CA VAL A 20 -19.36 5.71 -12.96
C VAL A 20 -18.44 5.72 -14.18
N GLN A 21 -18.99 5.85 -15.39
CA GLN A 21 -18.19 5.86 -16.62
C GLN A 21 -17.37 7.15 -16.78
N ASN A 22 -17.91 8.31 -16.40
CA ASN A 22 -17.29 9.62 -16.62
C ASN A 22 -16.75 10.24 -15.32
N HIS A 23 -16.45 9.42 -14.31
CA HIS A 23 -16.04 9.91 -12.99
C HIS A 23 -14.76 10.76 -13.05
N ALA A 24 -13.80 10.38 -13.91
CA ALA A 24 -12.55 11.13 -14.10
C ALA A 24 -12.81 12.54 -14.64
N ASP A 25 -13.68 12.67 -15.65
CA ASP A 25 -14.04 13.97 -16.23
C ASP A 25 -14.83 14.83 -15.24
N MET A 26 -15.78 14.24 -14.51
CA MET A 26 -16.53 14.94 -13.47
C MET A 26 -15.62 15.47 -12.36
N VAL A 27 -14.69 14.63 -11.88
CA VAL A 27 -13.73 15.02 -10.85
C VAL A 27 -12.74 16.05 -11.38
N SER A 28 -12.32 15.95 -12.65
CA SER A 28 -11.51 16.97 -13.32
C SER A 28 -12.21 18.32 -13.37
N CYS A 29 -13.50 18.37 -13.70
CA CYS A 29 -14.29 19.60 -13.63
C CYS A 29 -14.30 20.22 -12.23
N VAL A 30 -14.43 19.40 -11.18
CA VAL A 30 -14.36 19.87 -9.77
C VAL A 30 -12.95 20.38 -9.43
N GLY A 31 -11.90 19.68 -9.85
CA GLY A 31 -10.51 20.14 -9.66
C GLY A 31 -10.24 21.46 -10.37
N MET A 32 -10.73 21.61 -11.60
CA MET A 32 -10.57 22.82 -12.40
C MET A 32 -11.27 24.04 -11.80
N PHE A 33 -12.38 23.85 -11.06
CA PHE A 33 -13.00 24.93 -10.30
C PHE A 33 -12.02 25.58 -9.30
N PHE A 34 -11.24 24.78 -8.57
CA PHE A 34 -10.25 25.32 -7.63
C PHE A 34 -9.11 26.04 -8.35
N VAL A 35 -8.63 25.49 -9.48
CA VAL A 35 -7.57 26.10 -10.30
C VAL A 35 -8.04 27.44 -10.89
N LEU A 36 -9.24 27.49 -11.49
CA LEU A 36 -9.82 28.71 -12.05
C LEU A 36 -10.09 29.75 -10.97
N GLY A 37 -10.39 29.33 -9.74
CA GLY A 37 -10.52 30.26 -8.60
C GLY A 37 -9.24 31.04 -8.29
N LEU A 38 -8.06 30.63 -8.78
CA LEU A 38 -6.84 31.44 -8.70
C LEU A 38 -6.83 32.62 -9.67
N MET A 39 -7.68 32.62 -10.69
CA MET A 39 -7.70 33.70 -11.70
C MET A 39 -8.38 34.98 -11.19
N PHE A 40 -9.16 34.89 -10.10
CA PHE A 40 -9.83 36.05 -9.51
C PHE A 40 -9.27 36.34 -8.13
N GLU A 41 -8.92 37.60 -7.88
CA GLU A 41 -8.29 38.05 -6.63
C GLU A 41 -9.12 37.69 -5.38
N GLY A 42 -10.44 37.84 -5.44
CA GLY A 42 -11.32 37.52 -4.31
C GLY A 42 -11.47 36.03 -4.00
N THR A 43 -11.24 35.14 -4.97
CA THR A 43 -11.31 33.67 -4.76
C THR A 43 -9.95 33.03 -4.62
N ALA A 44 -8.88 33.71 -5.02
CA ALA A 44 -7.51 33.19 -5.01
C ALA A 44 -7.05 32.79 -3.61
N GLU A 45 -7.34 33.61 -2.58
CA GLU A 45 -7.02 33.31 -1.17
C GLU A 45 -7.67 32.03 -0.67
N MET A 46 -8.86 31.69 -1.16
CA MET A 46 -9.54 30.45 -0.79
C MET A 46 -9.03 29.27 -1.61
N SER A 47 -8.81 29.46 -2.92
CA SER A 47 -8.29 28.43 -3.80
C SER A 47 -6.88 27.99 -3.43
N ILE A 48 -5.99 28.91 -3.04
CA ILE A 48 -4.59 28.59 -2.76
C ILE A 48 -4.43 27.60 -1.60
N VAL A 49 -5.38 27.60 -0.65
CA VAL A 49 -5.41 26.65 0.49
C VAL A 49 -5.52 25.20 0.02
N PHE A 50 -6.20 24.96 -1.11
CA PHE A 50 -6.37 23.63 -1.69
C PHE A 50 -5.15 23.20 -2.51
N LEU A 51 -4.48 24.12 -3.22
CA LEU A 51 -3.42 23.76 -4.16
C LEU A 51 -2.02 23.67 -3.50
N THR A 52 -1.71 24.58 -2.58
CA THR A 52 -0.35 24.72 -2.03
C THR A 52 -0.21 24.04 -0.67
N LEU A 53 1.02 23.70 -0.30
CA LEU A 53 1.31 23.24 1.06
C LEU A 53 1.12 24.38 2.05
N GLN A 54 0.36 24.11 3.12
CA GLN A 54 0.04 25.09 4.14
C GLN A 54 1.11 25.13 5.24
N HIS A 55 1.13 26.19 6.05
CA HIS A 55 1.99 26.32 7.25
C HIS A 55 3.50 26.35 6.96
N GLY A 56 3.92 26.96 5.84
CA GLY A 56 5.34 27.21 5.54
C GLY A 56 5.89 28.39 6.35
N VAL A 57 7.06 28.19 6.97
CA VAL A 57 7.81 29.20 7.72
C VAL A 57 9.21 29.28 7.12
N VAL A 58 9.65 30.49 6.78
CA VAL A 58 11.02 30.72 6.30
C VAL A 58 11.92 30.78 7.53
N VAL A 59 12.79 29.79 7.70
CA VAL A 59 13.79 29.81 8.77
C VAL A 59 15.02 30.58 8.26
N PRO A 60 15.43 31.66 8.94
CA PRO A 60 16.59 32.45 8.53
C PRO A 60 17.88 31.63 8.52
N ALA A 61 18.83 32.01 7.65
CA ALA A 61 20.11 31.32 7.49
C ALA A 61 21.00 31.32 8.75
N GLU A 62 20.70 32.15 9.74
CA GLU A 62 21.43 32.22 11.02
C GLU A 62 21.25 30.95 11.89
N GLU A 63 20.16 30.20 11.70
CA GLU A 63 19.85 28.99 12.49
C GLU A 63 20.19 27.68 11.76
N LEU A 64 20.47 27.71 10.46
CA LEU A 64 20.70 26.51 9.63
C LEU A 64 21.99 26.63 8.79
N PRO A 65 22.93 25.68 8.91
CA PRO A 65 24.22 25.72 8.19
C PRO A 65 24.10 25.62 6.66
N SER A 66 22.90 25.43 6.12
CA SER A 66 22.63 25.21 4.70
C SER A 66 21.89 26.39 4.02
N GLY A 67 21.81 27.56 4.69
CA GLY A 67 21.10 28.74 4.20
C GLY A 67 19.62 28.78 4.61
N SER A 68 18.90 29.81 4.16
CA SER A 68 17.47 29.98 4.47
C SER A 68 16.65 28.86 3.83
N ARG A 69 15.90 28.10 4.63
CA ARG A 69 15.04 27.01 4.14
C ARG A 69 13.61 27.21 4.63
N THR A 70 12.64 27.07 3.73
CA THR A 70 11.23 27.01 4.12
C THR A 70 10.94 25.64 4.72
N LEU A 71 10.58 25.63 6.00
CA LEU A 71 10.14 24.46 6.73
C LEU A 71 8.64 24.55 7.01
N TYR A 72 8.01 23.41 7.26
CA TYR A 72 6.56 23.32 7.37
C TYR A 72 6.13 22.72 8.70
N HIS A 73 5.12 23.34 9.31
CA HIS A 73 4.39 22.78 10.44
C HIS A 73 3.22 21.90 9.99
N TYR A 74 2.69 21.12 10.92
CA TYR A 74 1.42 20.41 10.77
C TYR A 74 0.27 21.38 11.01
N GLY A 75 -0.85 21.21 10.31
CA GLY A 75 -2.06 21.90 10.71
C GLY A 75 -3.31 21.46 9.96
N VAL A 76 -4.46 21.89 10.47
CA VAL A 76 -5.78 21.45 9.98
C VAL A 76 -6.06 21.87 8.55
N LYS A 77 -5.47 22.98 8.07
CA LYS A 77 -5.61 23.42 6.68
C LYS A 77 -5.03 22.42 5.67
N ASP A 78 -4.15 21.53 6.12
CA ASP A 78 -3.62 20.45 5.27
C ASP A 78 -4.72 19.51 4.79
N LEU A 79 -5.88 19.44 5.49
CA LEU A 79 -7.03 18.63 5.07
C LEU A 79 -7.63 19.12 3.74
N ALA A 80 -7.66 20.44 3.52
CA ALA A 80 -8.10 21.01 2.25
C ALA A 80 -7.14 20.62 1.12
N THR A 81 -5.84 20.65 1.40
CA THR A 81 -4.80 20.20 0.47
C THR A 81 -4.94 18.70 0.18
N VAL A 82 -5.12 17.85 1.21
CA VAL A 82 -5.37 16.40 1.05
C VAL A 82 -6.61 16.15 0.18
N PHE A 83 -7.69 16.91 0.38
CA PHE A 83 -8.90 16.81 -0.44
C PHE A 83 -8.62 17.12 -1.91
N PHE A 84 -7.89 18.21 -2.21
CA PHE A 84 -7.55 18.53 -3.60
C PHE A 84 -6.68 17.47 -4.26
N TYR A 85 -5.62 17.01 -3.57
CA TYR A 85 -4.76 15.95 -4.10
C TYR A 85 -5.49 14.59 -4.17
N MET A 86 -6.55 14.36 -3.40
CA MET A 86 -7.43 13.20 -3.56
C MET A 86 -8.15 13.27 -4.92
N LEU A 87 -8.65 14.43 -5.34
CA LEU A 87 -9.24 14.61 -6.68
C LEU A 87 -8.21 14.31 -7.77
N VAL A 88 -6.98 14.82 -7.61
CA VAL A 88 -5.87 14.51 -8.52
C VAL A 88 -5.57 13.01 -8.54
N ALA A 89 -5.57 12.35 -7.39
CA ALA A 89 -5.36 10.90 -7.29
C ALA A 89 -6.45 10.10 -8.02
N ILE A 90 -7.73 10.51 -7.95
CA ILE A 90 -8.82 9.88 -8.73
C ILE A 90 -8.54 9.99 -10.24
N ILE A 91 -8.16 11.17 -10.72
CA ILE A 91 -7.86 11.40 -12.16
C ILE A 91 -6.67 10.53 -12.59
N ILE A 92 -5.59 10.50 -11.79
CA ILE A 92 -4.41 9.68 -12.06
C ILE A 92 -4.77 8.19 -12.06
N HIS A 93 -5.56 7.74 -11.08
CA HIS A 93 -6.01 6.35 -10.97
C HIS A 93 -6.77 5.93 -12.23
N ALA A 94 -7.75 6.73 -12.65
CA ALA A 94 -8.53 6.49 -13.87
C ALA A 94 -7.64 6.47 -15.12
N THR A 95 -6.69 7.40 -15.21
CA THR A 95 -5.72 7.46 -16.33
C THR A 95 -4.85 6.21 -16.39
N ILE A 96 -4.29 5.77 -15.27
CA ILE A 96 -3.50 4.52 -15.21
C ILE A 96 -4.36 3.32 -15.60
N GLN A 97 -5.62 3.28 -15.14
CA GLN A 97 -6.53 2.19 -15.47
C GLN A 97 -6.78 2.11 -16.97
N GLU A 98 -7.16 3.21 -17.60
CA GLU A 98 -7.55 3.25 -19.01
C GLU A 98 -6.35 3.06 -19.95
N TYR A 99 -5.26 3.80 -19.72
CA TYR A 99 -4.13 3.85 -20.66
C TYR A 99 -3.12 2.72 -20.45
N VAL A 100 -2.96 2.22 -19.22
CA VAL A 100 -1.95 1.20 -18.90
C VAL A 100 -2.60 -0.16 -18.67
N LEU A 101 -3.44 -0.28 -17.64
CA LEU A 101 -3.90 -1.59 -17.16
C LEU A 101 -4.90 -2.26 -18.12
N ASP A 102 -5.85 -1.50 -18.66
CA ASP A 102 -6.78 -2.01 -19.66
C ASP A 102 -6.08 -2.34 -20.98
N LYS A 103 -5.02 -1.61 -21.32
CA LYS A 103 -4.20 -1.92 -22.50
C LYS A 103 -3.46 -3.24 -22.34
N ILE A 104 -2.87 -3.49 -21.17
CA ILE A 104 -2.20 -4.75 -20.83
C ILE A 104 -3.23 -5.90 -20.80
N SER A 105 -4.38 -5.68 -20.14
CA SER A 105 -5.46 -6.67 -20.05
C SER A 105 -5.97 -7.11 -21.41
N LYS A 106 -6.18 -6.15 -22.34
CA LYS A 106 -6.59 -6.43 -23.72
C LYS A 106 -5.54 -7.21 -24.50
N ARG A 107 -4.24 -6.95 -24.28
CA ARG A 107 -3.15 -7.71 -24.92
C ARG A 107 -3.04 -9.14 -24.40
N LEU A 108 -3.28 -9.36 -23.11
CA LEU A 108 -3.17 -10.67 -22.47
C LEU A 108 -4.44 -11.53 -22.59
N GLN A 109 -5.53 -11.02 -23.18
CA GLN A 109 -6.81 -11.73 -23.36
C GLN A 109 -7.34 -12.39 -22.08
N LEU A 110 -7.19 -11.70 -20.94
CA LEU A 110 -7.54 -12.26 -19.63
C LEU A 110 -9.06 -12.40 -19.44
N THR A 111 -9.47 -13.39 -18.65
CA THR A 111 -10.86 -13.52 -18.21
C THR A 111 -11.25 -12.37 -17.29
N LYS A 112 -12.55 -12.04 -17.20
CA LYS A 112 -13.05 -10.92 -16.36
C LYS A 112 -12.57 -10.99 -14.91
N GLY A 113 -12.53 -12.19 -14.32
CA GLY A 113 -12.03 -12.37 -12.95
C GLY A 113 -10.54 -12.11 -12.79
N LYS A 114 -9.72 -12.49 -13.78
CA LYS A 114 -8.28 -12.21 -13.80
C LYS A 114 -8.00 -10.73 -14.07
N GLN A 115 -8.79 -10.10 -14.94
CA GLN A 115 -8.69 -8.67 -15.26
C GLN A 115 -8.93 -7.81 -14.01
N ASN A 116 -9.99 -8.04 -13.24
CA ASN A 116 -10.24 -7.26 -12.03
C ASN A 116 -9.08 -7.35 -11.02
N LYS A 117 -8.51 -8.55 -10.83
CA LYS A 117 -7.33 -8.75 -9.98
C LYS A 117 -6.08 -8.04 -10.52
N LEU A 118 -5.86 -8.08 -11.83
CA LEU A 118 -4.75 -7.37 -12.46
C LEU A 118 -4.91 -5.85 -12.30
N ASN A 119 -6.13 -5.33 -12.44
CA ASN A 119 -6.38 -3.90 -12.29
C ASN A 119 -6.12 -3.46 -10.85
N GLU A 120 -6.64 -4.16 -9.85
CA GLU A 120 -6.41 -3.85 -8.43
C GLU A 120 -4.92 -3.94 -8.04
N ALA A 121 -4.28 -5.08 -8.35
CA ALA A 121 -2.87 -5.28 -8.03
C ALA A 121 -1.95 -4.35 -8.84
N GLY A 122 -2.31 -4.04 -10.08
CA GLY A 122 -1.57 -3.14 -10.97
C GLY A 122 -1.58 -1.70 -10.46
N GLN A 123 -2.75 -1.18 -10.07
CA GLN A 123 -2.88 0.16 -9.48
C GLN A 123 -2.01 0.30 -8.23
N LEU A 124 -2.15 -0.64 -7.29
CA LEU A 124 -1.36 -0.66 -6.06
C LEU A 124 0.15 -0.79 -6.35
N SER A 125 0.53 -1.60 -7.35
CA SER A 125 1.94 -1.76 -7.73
C SER A 125 2.54 -0.45 -8.24
N VAL A 126 1.83 0.27 -9.12
CA VAL A 126 2.29 1.58 -9.62
C VAL A 126 2.47 2.55 -8.46
N PHE A 127 1.48 2.63 -7.56
CA PHE A 127 1.56 3.48 -6.38
C PHE A 127 2.74 3.14 -5.48
N TYR A 128 2.96 1.87 -5.13
CA TYR A 128 4.07 1.46 -4.28
C TYR A 128 5.44 1.73 -4.90
N ILE A 129 5.59 1.56 -6.21
CA ILE A 129 6.84 1.88 -6.91
C ILE A 129 7.12 3.39 -6.84
N VAL A 130 6.13 4.22 -7.19
CA VAL A 130 6.27 5.68 -7.17
C VAL A 130 6.55 6.19 -5.76
N SER A 131 5.77 5.74 -4.77
CA SER A 131 5.96 6.12 -3.36
C SER A 131 7.28 5.60 -2.79
N GLY A 132 7.73 4.40 -3.17
CA GLY A 132 9.01 3.85 -2.76
C GLY A 132 10.19 4.65 -3.31
N ILE A 133 10.19 4.98 -4.61
CA ILE A 133 11.22 5.82 -5.23
C ILE A 133 11.26 7.20 -4.59
N TRP A 134 10.09 7.83 -4.42
CA TRP A 134 10.01 9.14 -3.79
C TRP A 134 10.50 9.12 -2.34
N GLY A 135 10.11 8.12 -1.55
CA GLY A 135 10.60 7.97 -0.18
C GLY A 135 12.12 7.77 -0.12
N MET A 136 12.71 7.01 -1.05
CA MET A 136 14.17 6.86 -1.13
C MET A 136 14.86 8.20 -1.44
N ILE A 137 14.29 9.02 -2.32
CA ILE A 137 14.80 10.37 -2.63
C ILE A 137 14.78 11.24 -1.37
N ILE A 138 13.72 11.17 -0.56
CA ILE A 138 13.63 11.96 0.68
C ILE A 138 14.70 11.50 1.69
N LEU A 139 14.81 10.19 1.94
CA LEU A 139 15.81 9.64 2.89
C LEU A 139 17.25 9.97 2.50
N THR A 140 17.56 9.94 1.20
CA THR A 140 18.88 10.34 0.69
C THR A 140 19.11 11.84 0.82
N SER A 141 18.12 12.66 0.46
CA SER A 141 18.22 14.12 0.55
C SER A 141 18.37 14.65 1.98
N GLU A 142 17.87 13.92 2.97
CA GLU A 142 17.95 14.27 4.40
C GLU A 142 19.09 13.54 5.13
N ASN A 143 20.02 12.93 4.39
CA ASN A 143 21.21 12.23 4.89
C ASN A 143 20.93 11.09 5.89
N CYS A 144 19.71 10.55 5.91
CA CYS A 144 19.33 9.46 6.82
C CYS A 144 20.08 8.15 6.57
N LEU A 145 20.61 7.95 5.35
CA LEU A 145 21.44 6.78 5.04
C LEU A 145 22.85 6.89 5.65
N SER A 146 23.36 8.11 5.78
CA SER A 146 24.70 8.37 6.32
C SER A 146 24.69 8.49 7.84
N ASP A 147 23.63 9.09 8.40
CA ASP A 147 23.40 9.15 9.84
C ASP A 147 22.02 8.53 10.18
N PRO A 148 21.99 7.22 10.47
CA PRO A 148 20.76 6.53 10.87
C PRO A 148 20.15 7.11 12.15
N THR A 149 20.92 7.82 12.99
CA THR A 149 20.41 8.36 14.25
C THR A 149 19.32 9.41 14.04
N LEU A 150 19.27 10.02 12.85
CA LEU A 150 18.23 10.96 12.44
C LEU A 150 16.84 10.29 12.35
N LEU A 151 16.76 8.97 12.11
CA LEU A 151 15.48 8.27 11.99
C LEU A 151 14.65 8.30 13.27
N TRP A 152 15.31 8.25 14.44
CA TRP A 152 14.66 8.21 15.75
C TRP A 152 14.83 9.50 16.57
N ARG A 153 15.64 10.44 16.10
CA ARG A 153 15.84 11.75 16.73
C ARG A 153 14.65 12.65 16.42
N ALA A 154 13.98 13.17 17.45
CA ALA A 154 12.93 14.18 17.26
C ALA A 154 13.54 15.44 16.60
N PRO A 155 12.95 15.96 15.50
CA PRO A 155 13.38 17.21 14.90
C PRO A 155 13.30 18.34 15.95
N PRO A 156 14.30 19.25 16.02
CA PRO A 156 14.39 20.24 17.09
C PRO A 156 13.19 21.20 17.21
N HIS A 157 12.29 21.28 16.21
CA HIS A 157 11.10 22.15 16.24
C HIS A 157 9.80 21.52 15.70
N ASN A 158 9.68 20.19 15.62
CA ASN A 158 8.53 19.52 14.99
C ASN A 158 8.18 20.12 13.61
N MET A 159 9.21 20.36 12.82
CA MET A 159 9.08 20.87 11.46
C MET A 159 9.54 19.82 10.46
N MET A 160 9.07 19.93 9.23
CA MET A 160 9.49 19.05 8.15
C MET A 160 9.79 19.82 6.87
N THR A 161 10.53 19.17 5.97
CA THR A 161 10.84 19.72 4.65
C THR A 161 9.61 19.69 3.75
N PHE A 162 9.60 20.52 2.70
CA PHE A 162 8.56 20.50 1.68
C PHE A 162 8.33 19.09 1.13
N GLN A 163 9.40 18.36 0.81
CA GLN A 163 9.30 17.04 0.21
C GLN A 163 8.67 16.02 1.15
N MET A 164 9.06 16.02 2.43
CA MET A 164 8.47 15.16 3.45
C MET A 164 6.98 15.47 3.64
N LYS A 165 6.62 16.76 3.72
CA LYS A 165 5.22 17.16 3.89
C LYS A 165 4.37 16.77 2.70
N PHE A 166 4.86 17.06 1.50
CA PHE A 166 4.15 16.76 0.28
C PHE A 166 3.97 15.25 0.10
N PHE A 167 4.97 14.45 0.49
CA PHE A 167 4.87 13.00 0.51
C PHE A 167 3.70 12.54 1.38
N TYR A 168 3.64 12.93 2.67
CA TYR A 168 2.56 12.51 3.56
C TYR A 168 1.17 12.94 3.10
N ILE A 169 1.03 14.19 2.62
CA ILE A 169 -0.24 14.68 2.07
C ILE A 169 -0.66 13.86 0.85
N SER A 170 0.29 13.52 -0.04
CA SER A 170 0.02 12.68 -1.21
C SER A 170 -0.36 11.25 -0.83
N GLN A 171 0.28 10.67 0.20
CA GLN A 171 -0.07 9.34 0.70
C GLN A 171 -1.48 9.33 1.28
N LEU A 172 -1.83 10.32 2.12
CA LEU A 172 -3.18 10.46 2.66
C LEU A 172 -4.22 10.63 1.55
N ALA A 173 -3.94 11.52 0.59
CA ALA A 173 -4.80 11.76 -0.56
C ALA A 173 -5.09 10.48 -1.36
N TYR A 174 -4.08 9.64 -1.59
CA TYR A 174 -4.25 8.35 -2.26
C TYR A 174 -5.13 7.39 -1.43
N TRP A 175 -4.85 7.23 -0.13
CA TRP A 175 -5.70 6.33 0.65
C TRP A 175 -7.14 6.85 0.82
N PHE A 176 -7.35 8.17 0.80
CA PHE A 176 -8.68 8.75 0.72
C PHE A 176 -9.35 8.55 -0.66
N HIS A 177 -8.60 8.58 -1.77
CA HIS A 177 -9.16 8.34 -3.11
C HIS A 177 -9.76 6.94 -3.23
N SER A 178 -9.26 6.00 -2.43
CA SER A 178 -9.75 4.62 -2.42
C SER A 178 -11.22 4.52 -2.01
N PHE A 179 -11.75 5.43 -1.18
CA PHE A 179 -13.17 5.40 -0.78
C PHE A 179 -14.15 5.61 -1.95
N PRO A 180 -14.09 6.71 -2.71
CA PRO A 180 -14.93 6.87 -3.90
C PRO A 180 -14.61 5.83 -4.97
N GLU A 181 -13.37 5.33 -5.04
CA GLU A 181 -13.00 4.27 -5.97
C GLU A 181 -13.75 2.95 -5.69
N LEU A 182 -14.00 2.59 -4.42
CA LEU A 182 -14.83 1.42 -4.09
C LEU A 182 -16.23 1.51 -4.72
N TYR A 183 -16.76 2.72 -4.80
CA TYR A 183 -18.04 3.01 -5.44
C TYR A 183 -17.93 2.93 -6.97
N PHE A 184 -16.91 3.56 -7.57
CA PHE A 184 -16.71 3.53 -9.03
C PHE A 184 -16.42 2.13 -9.57
N GLN A 185 -15.69 1.30 -8.82
CA GLN A 185 -15.38 -0.09 -9.20
C GLN A 185 -16.54 -1.07 -8.98
N LYS A 186 -17.67 -0.62 -8.42
CA LYS A 186 -18.86 -1.44 -8.12
C LYS A 186 -18.50 -2.69 -7.31
N VAL A 187 -17.69 -2.53 -6.26
CA VAL A 187 -17.31 -3.63 -5.39
C VAL A 187 -18.54 -4.31 -4.77
N ARG A 188 -18.50 -5.64 -4.64
CA ARG A 188 -19.60 -6.40 -4.03
C ARG A 188 -19.80 -5.95 -2.58
N LYS A 189 -21.05 -5.76 -2.16
CA LYS A 189 -21.41 -5.28 -0.81
C LYS A 189 -20.77 -6.07 0.34
N GLN A 190 -20.56 -7.37 0.15
CA GLN A 190 -19.92 -8.26 1.12
C GLN A 190 -18.42 -7.98 1.33
N ASP A 191 -17.72 -7.43 0.32
CA ASP A 191 -16.27 -7.19 0.35
C ASP A 191 -15.94 -5.76 0.86
N ILE A 192 -16.91 -4.84 0.82
CA ILE A 192 -16.79 -3.44 1.27
C ILE A 192 -16.25 -3.31 2.71
N PRO A 193 -16.79 -4.00 3.74
CA PRO A 193 -16.32 -3.78 5.11
C PRO A 193 -14.84 -4.16 5.29
N GLY A 194 -14.38 -5.22 4.63
CA GLY A 194 -12.97 -5.61 4.66
C GLY A 194 -12.05 -4.57 4.02
N GLN A 195 -12.45 -4.03 2.87
CA GLN A 195 -11.70 -2.97 2.19
C GLN A 195 -11.70 -1.65 2.98
N LEU A 196 -12.80 -1.30 3.65
CA LEU A 196 -12.86 -0.12 4.50
C LEU A 196 -11.91 -0.23 5.70
N ILE A 197 -11.83 -1.41 6.34
CA ILE A 197 -10.85 -1.66 7.41
C ILE A 197 -9.44 -1.52 6.85
N TYR A 198 -9.16 -2.12 5.69
CA TYR A 198 -7.85 -2.04 5.05
C TYR A 198 -7.42 -0.59 4.74
N ILE A 199 -8.30 0.20 4.13
CA ILE A 199 -8.07 1.63 3.85
C ILE A 199 -7.91 2.41 5.15
N GLY A 200 -8.80 2.17 6.13
CA GLY A 200 -8.77 2.82 7.43
C GLY A 200 -7.48 2.57 8.20
N LEU A 201 -6.92 1.35 8.13
CA LEU A 201 -5.63 1.03 8.72
C LEU A 201 -4.49 1.83 8.08
N HIS A 202 -4.48 2.00 6.76
CA HIS A 202 -3.46 2.82 6.10
C HIS A 202 -3.56 4.29 6.53
N LEU A 203 -4.77 4.85 6.50
CA LEU A 203 -5.01 6.23 6.93
C LEU A 203 -4.64 6.44 8.40
N PHE A 204 -4.96 5.47 9.27
CA PHE A 204 -4.61 5.54 10.69
C PHE A 204 -3.09 5.58 10.91
N HIS A 205 -2.32 4.73 10.23
CA HIS A 205 -0.86 4.71 10.41
C HIS A 205 -0.16 5.90 9.76
N ILE A 206 -0.57 6.30 8.55
CA ILE A 206 0.00 7.46 7.86
C ILE A 206 -0.36 8.74 8.61
N GLY A 207 -1.63 8.89 9.01
CA GLY A 207 -2.11 10.02 9.81
C GLY A 207 -1.48 10.04 11.21
N GLY A 208 -1.33 8.88 11.85
CA GLY A 208 -0.62 8.75 13.13
C GLY A 208 0.84 9.16 13.02
N ALA A 209 1.56 8.70 11.99
CA ALA A 209 2.94 9.11 11.74
C ALA A 209 3.06 10.62 11.50
N TYR A 210 2.15 11.20 10.73
CA TYR A 210 2.08 12.63 10.46
C TYR A 210 1.79 13.43 11.75
N LEU A 211 0.64 13.19 12.40
CA LEU A 211 0.20 13.99 13.56
C LEU A 211 1.13 13.85 14.78
N LEU A 212 1.78 12.70 14.93
CA LEU A 212 2.71 12.46 16.04
C LEU A 212 4.16 12.86 15.71
N CYS A 213 4.40 13.52 14.57
CA CYS A 213 5.72 14.00 14.17
C CYS A 213 6.77 12.89 14.05
N LEU A 214 6.37 11.70 13.63
CA LEU A 214 7.25 10.56 13.38
C LEU A 214 7.76 10.58 11.94
N ASN A 215 8.31 11.71 11.49
CA ASN A 215 8.55 11.98 10.07
C ASN A 215 9.41 10.93 9.37
N HIS A 216 10.68 10.83 9.76
CA HIS A 216 11.64 9.90 9.14
C HIS A 216 11.33 8.45 9.46
N LEU A 217 10.94 8.17 10.71
CA LEU A 217 10.58 6.82 11.13
C LEU A 217 9.34 6.31 10.38
N GLY A 218 8.28 7.11 10.33
CA GLY A 218 7.04 6.79 9.63
C GLY A 218 7.28 6.61 8.13
N LEU A 219 8.14 7.44 7.53
CA LEU A 219 8.54 7.30 6.12
C LEU A 219 9.22 5.95 5.89
N LEU A 220 10.23 5.60 6.70
CA LEU A 220 10.95 4.34 6.58
C LEU A 220 10.03 3.14 6.76
N LEU A 221 9.16 3.16 7.78
CA LEU A 221 8.21 2.08 8.04
C LEU A 221 7.22 1.93 6.89
N LEU A 222 6.74 3.04 6.33
CA LEU A 222 5.82 3.03 5.18
C LEU A 222 6.51 2.45 3.93
N MET A 223 7.76 2.82 3.70
CA MET A 223 8.54 2.29 2.58
C MET A 223 8.80 0.79 2.69
N LEU A 224 9.20 0.31 3.88
CA LEU A 224 9.38 -1.12 4.13
C LEU A 224 8.06 -1.86 3.91
N HIS A 225 6.96 -1.31 4.41
CA HIS A 225 5.63 -1.87 4.20
C HIS A 225 5.26 -1.95 2.72
N TYR A 226 5.43 -0.87 1.96
CA TYR A 226 5.14 -0.84 0.52
C TYR A 226 6.03 -1.76 -0.30
N ALA A 227 7.30 -1.91 0.06
CA ALA A 227 8.20 -2.87 -0.59
C ALA A 227 7.69 -4.31 -0.44
N VAL A 228 7.24 -4.67 0.76
CA VAL A 228 6.69 -6.01 1.03
C VAL A 228 5.36 -6.23 0.31
N GLU A 229 4.46 -5.24 0.31
CA GLU A 229 3.19 -5.32 -0.42
C GLU A 229 3.39 -5.37 -1.95
N LEU A 230 4.33 -4.59 -2.48
CA LEU A 230 4.67 -4.63 -3.91
C LEU A 230 5.18 -6.02 -4.30
N LEU A 231 6.12 -6.57 -3.55
CA LEU A 231 6.62 -7.92 -3.80
C LEU A 231 5.50 -8.96 -3.74
N SER A 232 4.57 -8.79 -2.79
CA SER A 232 3.39 -9.65 -2.67
C SER A 232 2.49 -9.60 -3.89
N ASN A 233 2.19 -8.40 -4.37
CA ASN A 233 1.36 -8.17 -5.54
C ASN A 233 2.02 -8.71 -6.81
N VAL A 234 3.31 -8.42 -7.02
CA VAL A 234 4.06 -8.92 -8.18
C VAL A 234 4.09 -10.45 -8.20
N CYS A 235 4.39 -11.08 -7.07
CA CYS A 235 4.43 -12.55 -7.01
C CYS A 235 3.04 -13.17 -7.18
N SER A 236 2.00 -12.56 -6.65
CA SER A 236 0.62 -13.00 -6.89
C SER A 236 0.27 -12.92 -8.37
N LEU A 237 0.63 -11.83 -9.05
CA LEU A 237 0.40 -11.66 -10.49
C LEU A 237 1.16 -12.69 -11.33
N LEU A 238 2.43 -12.96 -10.99
CA LEU A 238 3.24 -13.99 -11.66
C LEU A 238 2.68 -15.39 -11.43
N TYR A 239 2.19 -15.69 -10.23
CA TYR A 239 1.54 -16.97 -9.92
C TYR A 239 0.26 -17.19 -10.75
N PHE A 240 -0.50 -16.13 -11.05
CA PHE A 240 -1.70 -16.21 -11.90
C PHE A 240 -1.39 -16.34 -13.41
N GLY A 241 -0.15 -16.05 -13.82
CA GLY A 241 0.28 -15.97 -15.21
C GLY A 241 0.64 -17.30 -15.87
N ASP A 242 1.22 -18.27 -15.13
CA ASP A 242 1.72 -19.53 -15.74
C ASP A 242 1.79 -20.69 -14.72
N GLU A 243 1.23 -21.85 -15.08
CA GLU A 243 1.29 -23.10 -14.30
C GLU A 243 2.73 -23.62 -14.13
N ARG A 244 3.64 -23.30 -15.07
CA ARG A 244 5.05 -23.70 -15.00
C ARG A 244 5.82 -22.97 -13.88
N TYR A 245 5.41 -21.74 -13.56
CA TYR A 245 6.03 -20.95 -12.49
C TYR A 245 5.59 -21.37 -11.10
N GLN A 246 4.49 -22.13 -10.96
CA GLN A 246 4.01 -22.62 -9.65
C GLN A 246 5.05 -23.46 -8.90
N LYS A 247 5.94 -24.18 -9.60
CA LYS A 247 7.00 -25.00 -8.98
C LYS A 247 8.27 -24.22 -8.63
N GLY A 248 8.57 -23.13 -9.35
CA GLY A 248 9.72 -22.25 -9.07
C GLY A 248 9.45 -21.21 -7.97
N LEU A 249 8.18 -20.88 -7.74
CA LEU A 249 7.74 -19.83 -6.79
C LEU A 249 7.56 -20.32 -5.34
N SER A 250 8.12 -21.48 -4.97
CA SER A 250 8.02 -22.04 -3.60
C SER A 250 8.64 -21.15 -2.51
N LEU A 251 9.53 -20.23 -2.88
CA LEU A 251 10.28 -19.39 -1.93
C LEU A 251 9.59 -18.05 -1.63
N TRP A 252 8.58 -17.63 -2.39
CA TRP A 252 7.95 -16.33 -2.18
C TRP A 252 7.36 -16.13 -0.76
N PRO A 253 6.68 -17.13 -0.15
CA PRO A 253 6.22 -17.00 1.23
C PRO A 253 7.36 -16.73 2.21
N VAL A 254 8.53 -17.32 1.98
CA VAL A 254 9.73 -17.08 2.81
C VAL A 254 10.21 -15.64 2.66
N VAL A 255 10.29 -15.12 1.43
CA VAL A 255 10.69 -13.73 1.20
C VAL A 255 9.67 -12.76 1.82
N PHE A 256 8.38 -13.04 1.67
CA PHE A 256 7.33 -12.24 2.26
C PHE A 256 7.41 -12.21 3.80
N ILE A 257 7.54 -13.38 4.44
CA ILE A 257 7.69 -13.48 5.90
C ILE A 257 8.96 -12.75 6.35
N SER A 258 10.07 -12.88 5.61
CA SER A 258 11.32 -12.19 5.94
C SER A 258 11.18 -10.67 5.88
N GLY A 259 10.51 -10.12 4.87
CA GLY A 259 10.29 -8.68 4.75
C GLY A 259 9.40 -8.11 5.86
N ARG A 260 8.36 -8.86 6.27
CA ARG A 260 7.52 -8.50 7.42
C ARG A 260 8.31 -8.54 8.73
N LEU A 261 9.14 -9.57 8.90
CA LEU A 261 10.00 -9.68 10.08
C LEU A 261 11.01 -8.53 10.16
N VAL A 262 11.60 -8.11 9.04
CA VAL A 262 12.47 -6.93 8.98
C VAL A 262 11.70 -5.67 9.39
N THR A 263 10.49 -5.48 8.87
CA THR A 263 9.64 -4.32 9.23
C THR A 263 9.32 -4.32 10.73
N LEU A 264 9.04 -5.50 11.30
CA LEU A 264 8.77 -5.70 12.71
C LEU A 264 9.99 -5.38 13.58
N ILE A 265 11.16 -5.91 13.23
CA ILE A 265 12.42 -5.67 13.93
C ILE A 265 12.73 -4.17 13.92
N VAL A 266 12.65 -3.52 12.75
CA VAL A 266 12.87 -2.07 12.64
C VAL A 266 11.89 -1.31 13.52
N SER A 267 10.61 -1.67 13.53
CA SER A 267 9.60 -1.03 14.38
C SER A 267 9.92 -1.19 15.88
N VAL A 268 10.30 -2.38 16.33
CA VAL A 268 10.60 -2.65 17.75
C VAL A 268 11.89 -1.97 18.19
N VAL A 269 12.96 -2.06 17.40
CA VAL A 269 14.26 -1.44 17.71
C VAL A 269 14.09 0.08 17.78
N THR A 270 13.36 0.68 16.84
CA THR A 270 13.14 2.12 16.82
C THR A 270 12.29 2.59 18.00
N VAL A 271 11.26 1.85 18.42
CA VAL A 271 10.52 2.12 19.67
C VAL A 271 11.46 2.08 20.88
N GLY A 272 12.31 1.05 20.98
CA GLY A 272 13.26 0.90 22.08
C GLY A 272 14.27 2.05 22.14
N LEU A 273 14.86 2.42 21.00
CA LEU A 273 15.81 3.53 20.91
C LEU A 273 15.14 4.90 21.16
N HIS A 274 13.92 5.09 20.68
CA HIS A 274 13.14 6.30 20.93
C HIS A 274 12.83 6.46 22.42
N LEU A 275 12.45 5.38 23.09
CA LEU A 275 12.19 5.38 24.53
C LEU A 275 13.48 5.62 25.33
N ALA A 276 14.57 4.94 24.99
CA ALA A 276 15.87 5.10 25.64
C ALA A 276 16.40 6.55 25.52
N GLY A 277 16.30 7.13 24.32
CA GLY A 277 16.70 8.53 24.07
C GLY A 277 15.78 9.56 24.73
N SER A 278 14.49 9.24 24.94
CA SER A 278 13.55 10.11 25.66
C SER A 278 13.84 10.17 27.16
N GLN A 279 14.24 9.05 27.77
CA GLN A 279 14.60 8.96 29.19
C GLN A 279 15.89 9.73 29.52
N THR A 280 16.87 9.72 28.62
CA THR A 280 18.17 10.37 28.88
C THR A 280 18.12 11.89 28.79
N ARG A 281 17.11 12.47 28.11
CA ARG A 281 17.22 13.86 27.63
C ARG A 281 16.52 14.91 28.47
N ASN A 282 15.46 14.63 29.24
CA ASN A 282 14.80 15.65 30.09
C ASN A 282 13.80 15.08 31.13
N ALA A 283 14.21 14.88 32.37
CA ALA A 283 13.29 14.58 33.49
C ALA A 283 12.24 15.71 33.73
N ASN A 284 12.53 16.96 33.33
CA ASN A 284 11.64 18.12 33.51
C ASN A 284 10.70 18.39 32.32
N ALA A 285 10.96 17.83 31.12
CA ALA A 285 10.04 17.93 29.96
C ALA A 285 9.02 16.77 29.91
N LEU A 286 9.20 15.77 30.76
CA LEU A 286 8.31 14.61 30.86
C LEU A 286 6.91 15.00 31.34
N SER A 287 6.79 15.99 32.24
CA SER A 287 5.51 16.32 32.89
C SER A 287 4.46 16.95 31.97
N GLY A 288 4.85 17.52 30.83
CA GLY A 288 3.92 18.19 29.90
C GLY A 288 3.44 17.34 28.72
N ASN A 289 4.08 16.19 28.44
CA ASN A 289 3.91 15.51 27.16
C ASN A 289 3.78 13.97 27.21
N VAL A 290 3.40 13.42 28.37
CA VAL A 290 3.15 11.98 28.53
C VAL A 290 2.07 11.45 27.58
N ASN A 291 1.05 12.25 27.28
CA ASN A 291 -0.06 11.85 26.40
C ASN A 291 0.40 11.67 24.95
N VAL A 292 1.29 12.53 24.44
CA VAL A 292 1.81 12.42 23.07
C VAL A 292 2.82 11.28 22.97
N LEU A 293 3.67 11.09 23.99
CA LEU A 293 4.56 9.93 24.04
C LEU A 293 3.76 8.61 24.09
N ALA A 294 2.70 8.56 24.91
CA ALA A 294 1.80 7.42 24.95
C ALA A 294 1.11 7.20 23.61
N ALA A 295 0.67 8.26 22.92
CA ALA A 295 0.08 8.16 21.59
C ALA A 295 1.08 7.62 20.55
N LYS A 296 2.35 8.06 20.58
CA LYS A 296 3.43 7.51 19.73
C LYS A 296 3.63 6.02 19.96
N ILE A 297 3.73 5.61 21.21
CA ILE A 297 3.89 4.21 21.59
C ILE A 297 2.66 3.40 21.17
N ALA A 298 1.45 3.94 21.33
CA ALA A 298 0.21 3.27 20.93
C ALA A 298 0.15 3.05 19.42
N VAL A 299 0.46 4.05 18.60
CA VAL A 299 0.49 3.92 17.14
C VAL A 299 1.55 2.90 16.70
N LEU A 300 2.77 2.98 17.24
CA LEU A 300 3.84 2.02 16.90
C LEU A 300 3.51 0.59 17.37
N SER A 301 2.89 0.44 18.55
CA SER A 301 2.44 -0.85 19.10
C SER A 301 1.31 -1.46 18.26
N SER A 302 0.37 -0.63 17.80
CA SER A 302 -0.70 -1.11 16.92
C SER A 302 -0.16 -1.58 15.57
N SER A 303 0.80 -0.87 14.97
CA SER A 303 1.51 -1.29 13.77
C SER A 303 2.21 -2.63 13.96
N CYS A 304 2.93 -2.78 15.08
CA CYS A 304 3.61 -4.02 15.46
C CYS A 304 2.60 -5.19 15.59
N SER A 305 1.49 -4.96 16.28
CA SER A 305 0.44 -5.97 16.49
C SER A 305 -0.20 -6.41 15.19
N ILE A 306 -0.45 -5.48 14.26
CA ILE A 306 -0.97 -5.79 12.92
C ILE A 306 0.05 -6.58 12.09
N GLN A 307 1.33 -6.21 12.15
CA GLN A 307 2.39 -6.96 11.46
C GLN A 307 2.51 -8.39 11.99
N VAL A 308 2.44 -8.57 13.32
CA VAL A 308 2.44 -9.90 13.95
C VAL A 308 1.21 -10.69 13.51
N TYR A 309 0.03 -10.10 13.58
CA TYR A 309 -1.22 -10.76 13.19
C TYR A 309 -1.21 -11.22 11.73
N ILE A 310 -0.83 -10.34 10.80
CA ILE A 310 -0.77 -10.66 9.36
C ILE A 310 0.27 -11.75 9.10
N THR A 311 1.46 -11.62 9.70
CA THR A 311 2.55 -12.61 9.52
C THR A 311 2.14 -13.97 10.08
N TRP A 312 1.50 -14.00 11.25
CA TRP A 312 0.98 -15.21 11.87
C TRP A 312 -0.05 -15.89 10.97
N THR A 313 -1.07 -15.17 10.53
CA THR A 313 -2.13 -15.70 9.66
C THR A 313 -1.58 -16.23 8.34
N LEU A 314 -0.61 -15.54 7.73
CA LEU A 314 -0.01 -15.99 6.48
C LEU A 314 0.89 -17.21 6.68
N THR A 315 1.63 -17.26 7.78
CA THR A 315 2.48 -18.41 8.13
C THR A 315 1.64 -19.66 8.38
N THR A 316 0.50 -19.54 9.08
CA THR A 316 -0.39 -20.69 9.35
C THR A 316 -1.03 -21.21 8.08
N VAL A 317 -1.55 -20.35 7.21
CA VAL A 317 -2.12 -20.74 5.90
C VAL A 317 -1.06 -21.39 5.01
N TRP A 318 0.14 -20.82 4.98
CA TRP A 318 1.24 -21.39 4.21
C TRP A 318 1.65 -22.76 4.75
N LEU A 319 1.79 -22.91 6.07
CA LEU A 319 2.17 -24.16 6.70
C LEU A 319 1.11 -25.26 6.44
N GLN A 320 -0.17 -24.91 6.53
CA GLN A 320 -1.26 -25.83 6.21
C GLN A 320 -1.18 -26.34 4.76
N ARG A 321 -1.02 -25.44 3.79
CA ARG A 321 -0.86 -25.83 2.37
C ARG A 321 0.36 -26.69 2.14
N TRP A 322 1.49 -26.34 2.76
CA TRP A 322 2.71 -27.12 2.65
C TRP A 322 2.55 -28.54 3.22
N LEU A 323 1.87 -28.67 4.37
CA LEU A 323 1.55 -29.97 4.97
C LEU A 323 0.60 -30.79 4.10
N GLU A 324 -0.42 -30.17 3.52
CA GLU A 324 -1.34 -30.81 2.58
C GLU A 324 -0.59 -31.34 1.35
N ASP A 325 0.25 -30.52 0.72
CA ASP A 325 1.07 -30.91 -0.42
C ASP A 325 2.04 -32.05 -0.09
N ALA A 326 2.70 -32.00 1.07
CA ALA A 326 3.58 -33.06 1.55
C ALA A 326 2.82 -34.38 1.77
N SER A 327 1.60 -34.30 2.31
CA SER A 327 0.74 -35.46 2.53
C SER A 327 0.29 -36.11 1.22
N LEU A 328 -0.08 -35.31 0.21
CA LEU A 328 -0.47 -35.77 -1.11
C LEU A 328 0.71 -36.41 -1.85
N GLN A 329 1.91 -35.83 -1.75
CA GLN A 329 3.12 -36.40 -2.33
C GLN A 329 3.51 -37.73 -1.68
N ALA A 330 3.39 -37.83 -0.35
CA ALA A 330 3.65 -39.06 0.40
C ALA A 330 2.65 -40.17 0.03
N ALA A 331 1.36 -39.84 -0.08
CA ALA A 331 0.31 -40.77 -0.53
C ALA A 331 0.55 -41.23 -1.98
N GLY A 332 0.93 -40.32 -2.88
CA GLY A 332 1.27 -40.64 -4.27
C GLY A 332 2.48 -41.56 -4.40
N ARG A 333 3.54 -41.34 -3.61
CA ARG A 333 4.72 -42.23 -3.55
C ARG A 333 4.36 -43.63 -3.06
N ARG A 334 3.54 -43.74 -1.99
CA ARG A 334 3.04 -45.04 -1.48
C ARG A 334 2.17 -45.77 -2.50
N ARG A 335 1.35 -45.06 -3.27
CA ARG A 335 0.50 -45.65 -4.31
C ARG A 335 1.33 -46.16 -5.51
N ARG A 336 2.36 -45.41 -5.93
CA ARG A 336 3.31 -45.84 -6.97
C ARG A 336 4.15 -47.05 -6.56
N SER A 337 4.62 -47.11 -5.32
CA SER A 337 5.37 -48.29 -4.84
C SER A 337 4.49 -49.54 -4.79
N ARG A 338 3.23 -49.42 -4.33
CA ARG A 338 2.27 -50.52 -4.31
C ARG A 338 1.87 -51.00 -5.71
N ALA A 339 1.69 -50.07 -6.67
CA ALA A 339 1.44 -50.42 -8.06
C ALA A 339 2.62 -51.18 -8.67
N LYS A 340 3.86 -50.70 -8.48
CA LYS A 340 5.07 -51.37 -9.00
C LYS A 340 5.24 -52.79 -8.47
N LYS A 341 4.95 -53.00 -7.18
CA LYS A 341 4.97 -54.32 -6.52
C LYS A 341 3.87 -55.26 -7.04
N SER A 342 2.72 -54.71 -7.45
CA SER A 342 1.62 -55.48 -8.05
C SER A 342 1.92 -55.90 -9.49
N THR A 343 2.62 -55.07 -10.28
CA THR A 343 3.03 -55.43 -11.65
C THR A 343 4.10 -56.52 -11.64
N GLU A 344 5.03 -56.47 -10.68
CA GLU A 344 6.07 -57.49 -10.49
C GLU A 344 5.45 -58.85 -10.13
N ASN A 345 4.46 -58.87 -9.22
CA ASN A 345 3.75 -60.10 -8.85
C ASN A 345 2.78 -60.61 -9.94
N GLY A 346 2.25 -59.72 -10.79
CA GLY A 346 1.35 -60.10 -11.89
C GLY A 346 2.07 -60.75 -13.09
N VAL A 347 3.33 -60.38 -13.35
CA VAL A 347 4.15 -61.02 -14.40
C VAL A 347 4.57 -62.44 -13.98
N VAL A 348 4.72 -62.71 -12.69
CA VAL A 348 5.07 -64.05 -12.17
C VAL A 348 3.90 -65.05 -12.30
N ILE A 349 2.65 -64.59 -12.28
CA ILE A 349 1.48 -65.49 -12.35
C ILE A 349 1.17 -65.95 -13.79
N ILE A 350 1.52 -65.16 -14.81
CA ILE A 350 1.28 -65.55 -16.22
C ILE A 350 2.28 -66.60 -16.73
N VAL A 351 3.45 -66.73 -16.09
CA VAL A 351 4.48 -67.72 -16.51
C VAL A 351 4.24 -69.11 -15.92
N ILE A 352 3.36 -69.27 -14.92
CA ILE A 352 3.18 -70.57 -14.22
C ILE A 352 1.95 -71.37 -14.74
N ILE A 353 1.13 -70.82 -15.65
CA ILE A 353 -0.09 -71.51 -16.13
C ILE A 353 0.12 -72.25 -17.47
N ASN A 354 1.33 -72.27 -18.04
CA ASN A 354 1.56 -72.87 -19.37
C ASN A 354 2.44 -74.12 -19.40
N ASP A 355 2.74 -74.73 -18.25
CA ASP A 355 3.44 -76.02 -18.16
C ASP A 355 2.64 -76.98 -17.26
N ASN A 356 1.63 -77.65 -17.84
CA ASN A 356 1.29 -79.05 -17.55
C ASN A 356 0.26 -79.61 -18.55
#